data_AF-A0A9E2GAQ6-F1
#
_entry.id   AF-A0A9E2GAQ6-F1
#
_cell.length_a   1.000
_cell.length_b   1.000
_cell.length_c   1.000
_cell.angle_alpha   90.00
_cell.angle_beta   90.00
_cell.angle_gamma   90.00
#
_symmetry.space_group_name_H-M   'P 1'
#
loop_
_entity.id
_entity.type
_entity.pdbx_description
1 polymer ?
#
loop_
_entity_poly.entity_id
_entity_poly.type
_entity_poly.pdbx_seq_one_letter_code
_entity_poly.pdbx_strand_id
1 'polypeptide(L)'
;MNYIVDFIINSASYFIMAYFVYSILGRNRKISVIGLSILLAVELFNFIGGILLNIDIKIMILYFVATVLPVLVALYGFLRITGGLPSFRVKFKGKKLKGISGDIQPKYLSSIFSYISIVGSLTFGILAYFYIEDYMKYVIIGVLTLSFIFGIYMVITNAQIESEKVILIIGRNKEKIYNYDIPKNKQRVVIADFFNNPNYIVDPIGIAILKQEDKKIEKHYLYWIATGDQIDVKGTDLKEITLLSYKDDLDHFEKYHFRSLTFQVGRMGKAELLTNKRIK
;
A
#
# COMPACT_ATOMS: atom_id res chain seq x y z
N MET A 1 25.85 -23.03 5.01
CA MET A 1 24.65 -23.67 4.45
C MET A 1 23.56 -23.92 5.50
N ASN A 2 23.89 -24.53 6.66
CA ASN A 2 22.91 -24.81 7.74
C ASN A 2 22.19 -23.56 8.26
N TYR A 3 22.92 -22.49 8.62
CA TYR A 3 22.31 -21.30 9.23
C TYR A 3 21.24 -20.57 8.39
N ILE A 4 21.36 -20.58 7.06
CA ILE A 4 20.36 -19.95 6.19
C ILE A 4 19.11 -20.84 6.09
N VAL A 5 19.30 -22.16 5.99
CA VAL A 5 18.19 -23.12 6.00
C VAL A 5 17.45 -23.05 7.33
N ASP A 6 18.19 -23.04 8.45
CA ASP A 6 17.64 -22.89 9.80
C ASP A 6 16.90 -21.54 9.95
N PHE A 7 17.47 -20.45 9.42
CA PHE A 7 16.81 -19.15 9.39
C PHE A 7 15.47 -19.20 8.66
N ILE A 8 15.43 -19.79 7.46
CA ILE A 8 14.20 -19.89 6.65
C ILE A 8 13.17 -20.78 7.36
N ILE A 9 13.58 -21.94 7.87
CA ILE A 9 12.70 -22.88 8.57
C ILE A 9 12.13 -22.24 9.83
N ASN A 10 12.94 -21.56 10.63
CA ASN A 10 12.50 -20.90 11.86
C ASN A 10 11.55 -19.74 11.53
N SER A 11 11.87 -18.91 10.54
CA SER A 11 11.00 -17.83 10.08
C SER A 11 9.64 -18.35 9.61
N ALA A 12 9.64 -19.41 8.80
CA ALA A 12 8.42 -20.06 8.31
C ALA A 12 7.61 -20.68 9.44
N SER A 13 8.26 -21.36 10.39
CA SER A 13 7.63 -22.01 11.54
C SER A 13 6.92 -21.01 12.44
N TYR A 14 7.59 -19.91 12.83
CA TYR A 14 6.98 -18.86 13.63
C TYR A 14 5.81 -18.19 12.90
N PHE A 15 5.95 -17.95 11.60
CA PHE A 15 4.88 -17.40 10.78
C PHE A 15 3.66 -18.33 10.70
N ILE A 16 3.87 -19.62 10.40
CA ILE A 16 2.80 -20.62 10.31
C ILE A 16 2.08 -20.75 11.64
N MET A 17 2.81 -20.81 12.75
CA MET A 17 2.22 -20.87 14.09
C MET A 17 1.34 -19.66 14.38
N ALA A 18 1.84 -18.44 14.12
CA ALA A 18 1.06 -17.22 14.34
C ALA A 18 -0.19 -17.16 13.44
N TYR A 19 -0.07 -17.62 12.20
CA TYR A 19 -1.17 -17.72 11.24
C TYR A 19 -2.21 -18.78 11.65
N PHE A 20 -1.76 -19.90 12.21
CA PHE A 20 -2.64 -20.95 12.72
C PHE A 20 -3.48 -20.46 13.90
N VAL A 21 -2.82 -19.83 14.89
CA VAL A 21 -3.49 -19.17 16.03
C VAL A 21 -4.48 -18.10 15.55
N TYR A 22 -4.10 -17.33 14.55
CA TYR A 22 -4.97 -16.32 13.93
C TYR A 22 -6.22 -16.94 13.30
N SER A 23 -6.06 -18.06 12.60
CA SER A 23 -7.14 -18.78 11.93
C SER A 23 -8.16 -19.36 12.93
N ILE A 24 -7.68 -20.05 13.97
CA ILE A 24 -8.54 -20.69 14.98
C ILE A 24 -9.31 -19.66 15.80
N LEU A 25 -8.70 -18.53 16.13
CA LEU A 25 -9.31 -17.49 16.95
C LEU A 25 -10.22 -16.53 16.14
N GLY A 26 -10.78 -17.01 15.03
CA GLY A 26 -11.73 -16.25 14.22
C GLY A 26 -11.13 -15.00 13.59
N ARG A 27 -9.87 -15.08 13.14
CA ARG A 27 -9.11 -13.95 12.56
C ARG A 27 -8.85 -12.81 13.55
N ASN A 28 -8.79 -13.11 14.85
CA ASN A 28 -8.40 -12.13 15.87
C ASN A 28 -6.87 -11.96 15.92
N ARG A 29 -6.36 -11.01 15.12
CA ARG A 29 -4.92 -10.72 15.01
C ARG A 29 -4.21 -10.33 16.30
N LYS A 30 -4.93 -9.80 17.31
CA LYS A 30 -4.28 -9.28 18.53
C LYS A 30 -3.51 -10.37 19.25
N ILE A 31 -4.09 -11.57 19.34
CA ILE A 31 -3.52 -12.66 20.12
C ILE A 31 -2.28 -13.23 19.43
N SER A 32 -2.32 -13.41 18.11
CA SER A 32 -1.14 -13.82 17.33
C SER A 32 0.00 -12.80 17.37
N VAL A 33 -0.31 -11.50 17.31
CA VAL A 33 0.71 -10.44 17.45
C VAL A 33 1.31 -10.44 18.85
N ILE A 34 0.50 -10.60 19.90
CA ILE A 34 0.99 -10.70 21.28
C ILE A 34 1.91 -11.92 21.41
N GLY A 35 1.51 -13.08 20.90
CA GLY A 35 2.34 -14.30 20.93
C GLY A 35 3.70 -14.11 20.24
N LEU A 36 3.71 -13.55 19.02
CA LEU A 36 4.96 -13.24 18.32
C LEU A 36 5.80 -12.17 19.03
N SER A 37 5.16 -11.20 19.69
CA SER A 37 5.88 -10.15 20.45
C SER A 37 6.52 -10.71 21.72
N ILE A 38 5.86 -11.67 22.39
CA ILE A 38 6.43 -12.39 23.53
C ILE A 38 7.63 -13.22 23.08
N LEU A 39 7.50 -13.97 21.98
CA LEU A 39 8.62 -14.73 21.40
C LEU A 39 9.79 -13.81 21.03
N LEU A 40 9.51 -12.66 20.41
CA LEU A 40 10.54 -11.68 20.09
C LEU A 40 11.23 -11.15 21.36
N ALA A 41 10.47 -10.88 22.42
CA ALA A 41 11.03 -10.43 23.70
C ALA A 41 11.92 -11.51 24.34
N VAL A 42 11.53 -12.78 24.26
CA VAL A 42 12.33 -13.92 24.75
C VAL A 42 13.64 -14.03 23.96
N GLU A 43 13.58 -14.00 22.63
CA GLU A 43 14.79 -14.08 21.80
C GLU A 43 15.70 -12.86 21.99
N LEU A 44 15.14 -11.66 22.15
CA LEU A 44 15.91 -10.46 22.48
C LEU A 44 16.56 -10.57 23.87
N PHE A 45 15.86 -11.13 24.85
CA PHE A 45 16.42 -11.35 26.17
C PHE A 45 17.61 -12.33 26.13
N ASN A 46 17.46 -13.46 25.42
CA ASN A 46 18.53 -14.42 25.20
C ASN A 46 19.72 -13.79 24.45
N PHE A 47 19.42 -12.97 23.43
CA PHE A 47 20.41 -12.22 22.68
C PHE A 47 21.21 -11.26 23.56
N ILE A 48 20.55 -10.49 24.42
CA ILE A 48 21.18 -9.57 25.39
C ILE A 48 22.02 -10.35 26.41
N GLY A 49 21.53 -11.51 26.87
CA GLY A 49 22.30 -12.42 27.72
C GLY A 49 23.61 -12.87 27.08
N GLY A 50 23.59 -13.15 25.77
CA GLY A 50 24.79 -13.48 24.99
C GLY A 50 25.77 -12.31 24.83
N ILE A 51 25.28 -11.07 24.75
CA ILE A 51 26.12 -9.86 24.68
C ILE A 51 26.95 -9.68 25.96
N LEU A 52 26.39 -10.02 27.13
CA LEU A 52 27.07 -9.90 28.43
C LEU A 52 28.27 -10.86 28.60
N LEU A 53 28.40 -11.86 27.73
CA LEU A 53 29.51 -12.83 27.73
C LEU A 53 30.76 -12.36 26.96
N ASN A 54 30.80 -11.09 26.53
CA ASN A 54 31.94 -10.45 25.87
C ASN A 54 32.41 -11.20 24.59
N ILE A 55 31.44 -11.69 23.83
CA ILE A 55 31.64 -12.47 22.60
C ILE A 55 32.06 -11.55 21.44
N ASP A 56 32.90 -12.06 20.53
CA ASP A 56 33.26 -11.36 19.28
C ASP A 56 32.02 -10.87 18.52
N ILE A 57 32.08 -9.61 18.05
CA ILE A 57 31.03 -8.94 17.28
C ILE A 57 30.55 -9.78 16.08
N LYS A 58 31.44 -10.52 15.42
CA LYS A 58 31.07 -11.39 14.29
C LYS A 58 30.13 -12.52 14.71
N ILE A 59 30.40 -13.12 15.87
CA ILE A 59 29.58 -14.20 16.43
C ILE A 59 28.27 -13.61 16.96
N MET A 60 28.29 -12.40 17.50
CA MET A 60 27.10 -11.68 17.95
C MET A 60 26.15 -11.40 16.78
N ILE A 61 26.65 -10.95 15.63
CA ILE A 61 25.84 -10.74 14.42
C ILE A 61 25.24 -12.08 13.94
N LEU A 62 26.03 -13.15 13.92
CA LEU A 62 25.54 -14.46 13.52
C LEU A 62 24.44 -14.96 14.47
N TYR A 63 24.63 -14.77 15.77
CA TYR A 63 23.64 -15.15 16.79
C TYR A 63 22.34 -14.37 16.61
N PHE A 64 22.41 -13.05 16.41
CA PHE A 64 21.24 -12.21 16.10
C PHE A 64 20.48 -12.70 14.87
N VAL A 65 21.21 -13.02 13.80
CA VAL A 65 20.63 -13.52 12.54
C VAL A 65 19.98 -14.89 12.74
N ALA A 66 20.52 -15.73 13.63
CA ALA A 66 19.99 -17.06 13.89
C ALA A 66 18.77 -17.08 14.83
N THR A 67 18.67 -16.15 15.78
CA THR A 67 17.66 -16.18 16.86
C THR A 67 16.60 -15.08 16.73
N VAL A 68 17.03 -13.81 16.69
CA VAL A 68 16.13 -12.66 16.73
C VAL A 68 15.53 -12.36 15.36
N LEU A 69 16.35 -12.38 14.31
CA LEU A 69 15.93 -12.01 12.97
C LEU A 69 14.81 -12.89 12.38
N PRO A 70 14.77 -14.22 12.59
CA PRO A 70 13.66 -15.05 12.13
C PRO A 70 12.30 -14.64 12.70
N VAL A 71 12.27 -14.29 14.00
CA VAL A 71 11.04 -13.85 14.67
C VAL A 71 10.61 -12.48 14.15
N LEU A 72 11.56 -11.57 13.90
CA LEU A 72 11.28 -10.28 13.27
C LEU A 72 10.69 -10.43 11.87
N VAL A 73 11.25 -11.32 11.06
CA VAL A 73 10.75 -11.60 9.70
C VAL A 73 9.36 -12.24 9.75
N ALA A 74 9.14 -13.20 10.65
CA ALA A 74 7.82 -13.80 10.86
C ALA A 74 6.78 -12.77 11.31
N LEU A 75 7.12 -11.90 12.26
CA LEU A 75 6.26 -10.81 12.72
C LEU A 75 5.95 -9.82 11.61
N TYR A 76 6.95 -9.40 10.85
CA TYR A 76 6.77 -8.49 9.73
C TYR A 76 5.87 -9.12 8.64
N GLY A 77 6.13 -10.36 8.25
CA GLY A 77 5.33 -11.11 7.28
C GLY A 77 3.88 -11.27 7.75
N PHE A 78 3.68 -11.65 9.02
CA PHE A 78 2.35 -11.81 9.62
C PHE A 78 1.58 -10.50 9.60
N LEU A 79 2.21 -9.39 10.02
CA LEU A 79 1.61 -8.07 9.98
C LEU A 79 1.29 -7.64 8.55
N ARG A 80 2.17 -7.89 7.58
CA ARG A 80 1.93 -7.52 6.18
C ARG A 80 0.72 -8.25 5.60
N ILE A 81 0.59 -9.55 5.89
CA ILE A 81 -0.51 -10.39 5.38
C ILE A 81 -1.84 -10.10 6.11
N THR A 82 -1.80 -9.74 7.39
CA THR A 82 -3.01 -9.48 8.21
C THR A 82 -3.42 -8.00 8.31
N GLY A 83 -2.76 -7.10 7.56
CA GLY A 83 -3.18 -5.69 7.43
C GLY A 83 -2.57 -4.72 8.46
N GLY A 84 -1.30 -4.91 8.81
CA GLY A 84 -0.45 -4.00 9.60
C GLY A 84 -0.60 -4.13 11.12
N LEU A 85 0.25 -3.38 11.86
CA LEU A 85 0.18 -3.28 13.33
C LEU A 85 -1.24 -2.86 13.76
N PRO A 86 -1.88 -3.58 14.70
CA PRO A 86 -3.01 -3.03 15.44
C PRO A 86 -2.46 -1.90 16.31
N SER A 87 -2.32 -0.71 15.73
CA SER A 87 -2.23 0.52 16.51
C SER A 87 -3.35 0.48 17.54
N PHE A 88 -3.01 0.67 18.82
CA PHE A 88 -3.94 0.95 19.90
C PHE A 88 -4.71 2.24 19.55
N ARG A 89 -5.71 2.12 18.67
CA ARG A 89 -6.63 3.21 18.37
C ARG A 89 -7.64 3.24 19.50
N VAL A 90 -7.40 4.11 20.47
CA VAL A 90 -8.48 4.70 21.26
C VAL A 90 -9.42 5.36 20.26
N LYS A 91 -10.56 4.72 20.01
CA LYS A 91 -11.52 5.15 18.99
C LYS A 91 -12.39 6.26 19.57
N PHE A 92 -12.11 7.52 19.22
CA PHE A 92 -13.19 8.49 19.07
C PHE A 92 -14.00 8.08 17.84
N LYS A 93 -15.27 7.71 18.07
CA LYS A 93 -16.20 7.21 17.06
C LYS A 93 -16.58 8.32 16.07
N GLY A 94 -15.78 8.51 15.03
CA GLY A 94 -16.28 8.98 13.74
C GLY A 94 -16.94 7.80 13.02
N LYS A 95 -18.20 7.93 12.61
CA LYS A 95 -18.93 6.92 11.80
C LYS A 95 -18.24 6.80 10.42
N LYS A 96 -17.18 6.00 10.31
CA LYS A 96 -16.63 5.56 9.02
C LYS A 96 -17.29 4.24 8.62
N LEU A 97 -17.75 4.16 7.38
CA LEU A 97 -18.22 2.90 6.78
C LEU A 97 -17.09 1.87 6.81
N LYS A 98 -17.39 0.68 7.32
CA LYS A 98 -16.43 -0.42 7.46
C LYS A 98 -15.97 -0.89 6.07
N GLY A 99 -14.66 -0.84 5.81
CA GLY A 99 -14.03 -1.73 4.82
C GLY A 99 -13.30 -1.08 3.64
N ILE A 100 -13.44 0.24 3.42
CA ILE A 100 -12.72 0.95 2.34
C ILE A 100 -11.73 1.93 2.98
N SER A 101 -10.43 1.79 2.68
CA SER A 101 -9.47 2.82 3.08
C SER A 101 -9.76 4.06 2.23
N GLY A 102 -10.27 5.12 2.85
CA GLY A 102 -10.47 6.42 2.19
C GLY A 102 -9.17 7.16 1.86
N ASP A 103 -8.02 6.52 2.08
CA ASP A 103 -6.71 7.09 1.80
C ASP A 103 -6.26 6.72 0.41
N ILE A 104 -5.81 7.72 -0.34
CA ILE A 104 -5.22 7.53 -1.66
C ILE A 104 -3.72 7.28 -1.46
N GLN A 105 -3.19 6.30 -2.19
CA GLN A 105 -1.75 6.07 -2.30
C GLN A 105 -1.29 6.52 -3.70
N PRO A 106 -0.76 7.74 -3.84
CA PRO A 106 -0.23 8.23 -5.10
C PRO A 106 0.95 7.40 -5.58
N LYS A 107 1.26 7.52 -6.87
CA LYS A 107 2.38 6.82 -7.52
C LYS A 107 3.74 7.13 -6.86
N TYR A 108 3.89 8.25 -6.15
CA TYR A 108 5.15 8.67 -5.56
C TYR A 108 5.79 7.58 -4.68
N LEU A 109 5.00 6.95 -3.82
CA LEU A 109 5.46 5.90 -2.92
C LEU A 109 5.84 4.61 -3.70
N SER A 110 5.04 4.30 -4.72
CA SER A 110 5.31 3.23 -5.69
C SER A 110 6.63 3.47 -6.43
N SER A 111 6.92 4.70 -6.85
CA SER A 111 8.17 5.08 -7.50
C SER A 111 9.38 4.93 -6.57
N ILE A 112 9.29 5.39 -5.32
CA ILE A 112 10.35 5.19 -4.33
C ILE A 112 10.65 3.70 -4.15
N PHE A 113 9.62 2.87 -3.97
CA PHE A 113 9.82 1.43 -3.85
C PHE A 113 10.46 0.83 -5.10
N SER A 114 10.07 1.27 -6.30
CA SER A 114 10.69 0.77 -7.52
C SER A 114 12.18 1.09 -7.61
N TYR A 115 12.60 2.29 -7.21
CA TYR A 115 14.01 2.67 -7.18
C TYR A 115 14.78 1.88 -6.12
N ILE A 116 14.21 1.72 -4.91
CA ILE A 116 14.81 0.90 -3.85
C ILE A 116 14.96 -0.55 -4.30
N SER A 117 13.95 -1.12 -4.97
CA SER A 117 14.02 -2.48 -5.50
C SER A 117 15.12 -2.61 -6.55
N ILE A 118 15.25 -1.64 -7.47
CA ILE A 118 16.29 -1.66 -8.52
C ILE A 118 17.69 -1.56 -7.88
N VAL A 119 17.94 -0.49 -7.12
CA VAL A 119 19.25 -0.22 -6.52
C VAL A 119 19.63 -1.32 -5.53
N GLY A 120 18.70 -1.70 -4.65
CA GLY A 120 18.89 -2.77 -3.69
C GLY A 120 19.21 -4.10 -4.37
N SER A 121 18.47 -4.47 -5.43
CA SER A 121 18.74 -5.74 -6.14
C SER A 121 20.10 -5.74 -6.83
N LEU A 122 20.55 -4.62 -7.39
CA LEU A 122 21.89 -4.51 -7.96
C LEU A 122 22.98 -4.60 -6.89
N THR A 123 22.87 -3.80 -5.82
CA THR A 123 23.88 -3.78 -4.75
C THR A 123 23.97 -5.14 -4.06
N PHE A 124 22.85 -5.73 -3.65
CA PHE A 124 22.84 -7.05 -3.04
C PHE A 124 23.19 -8.16 -4.02
N GLY A 125 22.91 -8.00 -5.31
CA GLY A 125 23.28 -8.97 -6.34
C GLY A 125 24.80 -9.07 -6.52
N ILE A 126 25.48 -7.91 -6.56
CA ILE A 126 26.95 -7.84 -6.59
C ILE A 126 27.54 -8.45 -5.32
N LEU A 127 27.02 -8.08 -4.14
CA LEU A 127 27.48 -8.67 -2.88
C LEU A 127 27.25 -10.17 -2.84
N ALA A 128 26.08 -10.66 -3.25
CA ALA A 128 25.78 -12.09 -3.29
C ALA A 128 26.73 -12.85 -4.22
N TYR A 129 27.13 -12.25 -5.35
CA TYR A 129 28.07 -12.86 -6.27
C TYR A 129 29.47 -13.06 -5.67
N PHE A 130 29.96 -12.09 -4.88
CA PHE A 130 31.30 -12.15 -4.28
C PHE A 130 31.36 -12.90 -2.95
N TYR A 131 30.30 -12.83 -2.13
CA TYR A 131 30.33 -13.30 -0.73
C TYR A 131 29.54 -14.58 -0.47
N ILE A 132 28.73 -15.05 -1.43
CA ILE A 132 27.91 -16.25 -1.27
C ILE A 132 28.43 -17.35 -2.19
N GLU A 133 28.69 -18.52 -1.62
CA GLU A 133 29.20 -19.67 -2.33
C GLU A 133 28.08 -20.67 -2.67
N ASP A 134 28.42 -21.62 -3.55
CA ASP A 134 27.60 -22.76 -3.94
C ASP A 134 26.22 -22.43 -4.54
N TYR A 135 25.31 -23.41 -4.47
CA TYR A 135 23.96 -23.34 -5.02
C TYR A 135 23.14 -22.15 -4.49
N MET A 136 23.38 -21.75 -3.23
CA MET A 136 22.67 -20.63 -2.59
C MET A 136 22.92 -19.29 -3.29
N LYS A 137 24.11 -19.11 -3.88
CA LYS A 137 24.43 -17.94 -4.72
C LYS A 137 23.41 -17.78 -5.85
N TYR A 138 23.15 -18.86 -6.57
CA TYR A 138 22.25 -18.83 -7.74
C TYR A 138 20.79 -18.59 -7.35
N VAL A 139 20.34 -19.14 -6.22
CA VAL A 139 18.98 -18.89 -5.69
C VAL A 139 18.81 -17.41 -5.32
N ILE A 140 19.76 -16.85 -4.59
CA ILE A 140 19.70 -15.44 -4.15
C ILE A 140 19.78 -14.50 -5.36
N ILE A 141 20.71 -14.74 -6.29
CA ILE A 141 20.81 -13.97 -7.53
C ILE A 141 19.51 -14.06 -8.35
N GLY A 142 18.87 -15.24 -8.41
CA GLY A 142 17.59 -15.43 -9.08
C GLY A 142 16.48 -14.56 -8.49
N VAL A 143 16.32 -14.56 -7.16
CA VAL A 143 15.33 -13.72 -6.47
C VAL A 143 15.60 -12.23 -6.68
N LEU A 144 16.87 -11.81 -6.59
CA LEU A 144 17.25 -10.42 -6.81
C LEU A 144 17.01 -9.99 -8.26
N THR A 145 17.24 -10.87 -9.23
CA THR A 145 16.94 -10.62 -10.64
C THR A 145 15.44 -10.41 -10.86
N LEU A 146 14.59 -11.24 -10.25
CA LEU A 146 13.13 -11.05 -10.31
C LEU A 146 12.69 -9.73 -9.66
N SER A 147 13.26 -9.41 -8.49
CA SER A 147 13.02 -8.12 -7.81
C SER A 147 13.44 -6.92 -8.66
N PHE A 148 14.57 -7.02 -9.37
CA PHE A 148 15.06 -6.01 -10.29
C PHE A 148 14.11 -5.82 -11.48
N ILE A 149 13.69 -6.91 -12.14
CA ILE A 149 12.72 -6.88 -13.25
C ILE A 149 11.40 -6.27 -12.79
N PHE A 150 10.91 -6.66 -11.60
CA PHE A 150 9.70 -6.11 -11.02
C PHE A 150 9.84 -4.60 -10.73
N GLY A 151 10.98 -4.15 -10.22
CA GLY A 151 11.30 -2.74 -10.03
C GLY A 151 11.21 -1.95 -11.34
N ILE A 152 11.82 -2.45 -12.42
CA ILE A 152 11.76 -1.82 -13.75
C ILE A 152 10.32 -1.75 -14.26
N TYR A 153 9.56 -2.84 -14.16
CA TYR A 153 8.16 -2.88 -14.56
C TYR A 153 7.33 -1.79 -13.83
N MET A 154 7.56 -1.63 -12.53
CA MET A 154 6.91 -0.60 -11.73
C MET A 154 7.31 0.82 -12.16
N VAL A 155 8.58 1.06 -12.51
CA VAL A 155 9.02 2.35 -13.07
C VAL A 155 8.29 2.66 -14.37
N ILE A 156 8.24 1.71 -15.31
CA ILE A 156 7.60 1.90 -16.62
C ILE A 156 6.11 2.21 -16.46
N THR A 157 5.41 1.44 -15.62
CA THR A 157 3.97 1.65 -15.38
C THR A 157 3.69 2.97 -14.66
N ASN A 158 4.53 3.36 -13.69
CA ASN A 158 4.40 4.66 -13.01
C ASN A 158 4.74 5.85 -13.92
N ALA A 159 5.64 5.67 -14.90
CA ALA A 159 6.02 6.70 -15.87
C ALA A 159 4.88 7.04 -16.84
N GLN A 160 4.00 6.07 -17.12
CA GLN A 160 2.79 6.31 -17.93
C GLN A 160 1.76 7.19 -17.22
N ILE A 161 1.79 7.27 -15.89
CA ILE A 161 0.84 8.10 -15.13
C ILE A 161 1.29 9.55 -15.22
N GLU A 162 0.55 10.39 -15.92
CA GLU A 162 0.88 11.81 -16.07
C GLU A 162 0.42 12.62 -14.86
N SER A 163 -0.85 12.43 -14.48
CA SER A 163 -1.51 13.20 -13.43
C SER A 163 -2.35 12.30 -12.52
N GLU A 164 -2.45 12.70 -11.26
CA GLU A 164 -3.31 12.10 -10.26
C GLU A 164 -4.15 13.20 -9.63
N LYS A 165 -5.47 13.02 -9.62
CA LYS A 165 -6.42 14.05 -9.15
C LYS A 165 -7.48 13.43 -8.28
N VAL A 166 -7.99 14.19 -7.33
CA VAL A 166 -9.22 13.87 -6.59
C VAL A 166 -10.37 14.57 -7.29
N ILE A 167 -11.44 13.84 -7.56
CA ILE A 167 -12.70 14.38 -8.07
C ILE A 167 -13.75 14.23 -6.97
N LEU A 168 -14.18 15.36 -6.41
CA LEU A 168 -15.20 15.42 -5.38
C LEU A 168 -16.53 15.80 -6.01
N ILE A 169 -17.49 14.90 -5.91
CA ILE A 169 -18.85 15.11 -6.40
C ILE A 169 -19.73 15.50 -5.22
N ILE A 170 -20.51 16.56 -5.36
CA ILE A 170 -21.42 17.07 -4.34
C ILE A 170 -22.84 17.11 -4.90
N GLY A 171 -23.79 16.63 -4.11
CA GLY A 171 -25.23 16.65 -4.44
C GLY A 171 -25.80 15.25 -4.70
N ARG A 172 -27.12 15.11 -4.50
CA ARG A 172 -27.85 13.85 -4.81
C ARG A 172 -27.80 13.49 -6.29
N ASN A 173 -27.87 14.49 -7.16
CA ASN A 173 -27.84 14.33 -8.62
C ASN A 173 -26.50 14.75 -9.24
N LYS A 174 -25.40 14.71 -8.47
CA LYS A 174 -24.04 15.03 -8.95
C LYS A 174 -23.95 16.44 -9.56
N GLU A 175 -24.60 17.39 -8.91
CA GLU A 175 -24.83 18.75 -9.42
C GLU A 175 -23.54 19.56 -9.50
N LYS A 176 -22.62 19.37 -8.54
CA LYS A 176 -21.36 20.08 -8.49
C LYS A 176 -20.19 19.12 -8.47
N ILE A 177 -19.17 19.41 -9.27
CA ILE A 177 -17.98 18.60 -9.40
C ILE A 177 -16.78 19.49 -9.14
N TYR A 178 -15.93 19.07 -8.22
CA TYR A 178 -14.71 19.75 -7.86
C TYR A 178 -13.51 18.86 -8.15
N ASN A 179 -12.38 19.46 -8.50
CA ASN A 179 -11.11 18.77 -8.61
C ASN A 179 -10.11 19.27 -7.56
N TYR A 180 -9.20 18.39 -7.17
CA TYR A 180 -8.01 18.70 -6.39
C TYR A 180 -6.82 17.98 -7.02
N ASP A 181 -5.84 18.75 -7.48
CA ASP A 181 -4.62 18.22 -8.09
C ASP A 181 -3.70 17.66 -7.00
N ILE A 182 -3.35 16.38 -7.07
CA ILE A 182 -2.48 15.76 -6.06
C ILE A 182 -1.04 16.19 -6.32
N PRO A 183 -0.34 16.79 -5.33
CA PRO A 183 1.07 17.14 -5.49
C PRO A 183 1.93 15.91 -5.78
N LYS A 184 2.87 16.04 -6.73
CA LYS A 184 3.71 14.92 -7.22
C LYS A 184 4.56 14.23 -6.14
N ASN A 185 4.85 14.92 -5.05
CA ASN A 185 5.66 14.45 -3.93
C ASN A 185 4.83 13.94 -2.74
N LYS A 186 3.50 13.94 -2.84
CA LYS A 186 2.64 13.54 -1.73
C LYS A 186 2.60 12.01 -1.62
N GLN A 187 3.01 11.49 -0.46
CA GLN A 187 3.06 10.05 -0.21
C GLN A 187 1.69 9.42 0.05
N ARG A 188 0.76 10.21 0.60
CA ARG A 188 -0.59 9.79 0.96
C ARG A 188 -1.49 11.01 0.94
N VAL A 189 -2.71 10.83 0.42
CA VAL A 189 -3.76 11.86 0.48
C VAL A 189 -4.89 11.32 1.34
N VAL A 190 -5.29 12.11 2.33
CA VAL A 190 -6.45 11.87 3.20
C VAL A 190 -7.55 12.86 2.88
N ILE A 191 -8.80 12.57 3.25
CA ILE A 191 -9.95 13.47 3.00
C ILE A 191 -9.69 14.89 3.52
N ALA A 192 -9.09 15.01 4.70
CA ALA A 192 -8.79 16.30 5.32
C ALA A 192 -7.80 17.17 4.51
N ASP A 193 -7.06 16.59 3.55
CA ASP A 193 -6.17 17.34 2.66
C ASP A 193 -6.92 18.20 1.63
N PHE A 194 -8.14 17.80 1.25
CA PHE A 194 -8.93 18.48 0.22
C PHE A 194 -10.32 18.92 0.71
N PHE A 195 -10.82 18.35 1.81
CA PHE A 195 -12.13 18.68 2.35
C PHE A 195 -12.12 18.58 3.89
N ASN A 196 -12.29 19.73 4.55
CA ASN A 196 -12.20 19.84 6.00
C ASN A 196 -13.51 20.37 6.61
N ASN A 197 -14.61 19.65 6.39
CA ASN A 197 -15.88 19.91 7.07
C ASN A 197 -16.38 18.63 7.75
N PRO A 198 -16.44 18.59 9.11
CA PRO A 198 -16.82 17.39 9.85
C PRO A 198 -18.31 17.06 9.76
N ASN A 199 -19.15 18.00 9.31
CA ASN A 199 -20.60 17.81 9.22
C ASN A 199 -21.00 16.90 8.05
N TYR A 200 -20.09 16.67 7.10
CA TYR A 200 -20.36 15.88 5.90
C TYR A 200 -19.55 14.59 5.87
N ILE A 201 -20.19 13.55 5.36
CA ILE A 201 -19.56 12.26 5.10
C ILE A 201 -19.05 12.28 3.65
N VAL A 202 -17.74 12.10 3.49
CA VAL A 202 -17.08 11.99 2.20
C VAL A 202 -16.80 10.52 1.92
N ASP A 203 -17.55 9.94 0.98
CA ASP A 203 -17.49 8.52 0.66
C ASP A 203 -16.63 8.29 -0.59
N PRO A 204 -15.62 7.40 -0.56
CA PRO A 204 -14.91 6.98 -1.77
C PRO A 204 -15.82 6.10 -2.63
N ILE A 205 -15.98 6.45 -3.91
CA ILE A 205 -16.87 5.72 -4.85
C ILE A 205 -16.10 4.94 -5.92
N GLY A 206 -14.87 5.33 -6.24
CA GLY A 206 -14.08 4.58 -7.21
C GLY A 206 -12.86 5.28 -7.77
N ILE A 207 -12.33 4.73 -8.85
CA ILE A 207 -11.20 5.27 -9.62
C ILE A 207 -11.59 5.29 -11.09
N ALA A 208 -11.42 6.43 -11.76
CA ALA A 208 -11.46 6.53 -13.20
C ALA A 208 -10.01 6.61 -13.73
N ILE A 209 -9.68 5.73 -14.68
CA ILE A 209 -8.38 5.67 -15.34
C ILE A 209 -8.58 6.12 -16.78
N LEU A 210 -8.09 7.31 -17.12
CA LEU A 210 -8.19 7.87 -18.46
C LEU A 210 -6.92 7.56 -19.24
N LYS A 211 -7.03 6.80 -20.32
CA LYS A 211 -5.95 6.59 -21.28
C LYS A 211 -6.04 7.64 -22.38
N GLN A 212 -4.99 8.44 -22.52
CA GLN A 212 -4.83 9.40 -23.61
C GLN A 212 -4.23 8.72 -24.86
N GLU A 213 -4.30 9.39 -26.01
CA GLU A 213 -3.79 8.87 -27.29
C GLU A 213 -2.29 8.57 -27.26
N ASP A 214 -1.51 9.30 -26.45
CA ASP A 214 -0.06 9.14 -26.29
C ASP A 214 0.33 8.02 -25.29
N LYS A 215 -0.61 7.14 -24.92
CA LYS A 215 -0.47 6.09 -23.88
C LYS A 215 -0.24 6.63 -22.47
N LYS A 216 -0.35 7.94 -22.23
CA LYS A 216 -0.36 8.47 -20.87
C LYS A 216 -1.69 8.19 -20.20
N ILE A 217 -1.62 8.18 -18.87
CA ILE A 217 -2.70 7.81 -17.99
C ILE A 217 -2.95 8.94 -17.01
N GLU A 218 -4.19 9.39 -16.91
CA GLU A 218 -4.65 10.20 -15.78
C GLU A 218 -5.46 9.33 -14.82
N LYS A 219 -5.18 9.42 -13.53
CA LYS A 219 -5.93 8.71 -12.49
C LYS A 219 -6.75 9.68 -11.68
N HIS A 220 -8.07 9.50 -11.72
CA HIS A 220 -9.03 10.28 -10.97
C HIS A 220 -9.61 9.45 -9.83
N TYR A 221 -9.35 9.85 -8.60
CA TYR A 221 -9.89 9.24 -7.40
C TYR A 221 -11.22 9.91 -7.05
N LEU A 222 -12.30 9.16 -7.11
CA LEU A 222 -13.66 9.69 -7.03
C LEU A 222 -14.21 9.59 -5.61
N TYR A 223 -14.73 10.70 -5.11
CA TYR A 223 -15.41 10.83 -3.83
C TYR A 223 -16.78 11.47 -4.00
N TRP A 224 -17.71 11.13 -3.12
CA TRP A 224 -19.06 11.64 -3.14
C TRP A 224 -19.51 12.15 -1.77
N ILE A 225 -20.14 13.32 -1.77
CA ILE A 225 -20.90 13.85 -0.64
C ILE A 225 -22.37 13.89 -1.02
N ALA A 226 -23.13 12.94 -0.48
CA ALA A 226 -24.57 12.85 -0.70
C ALA A 226 -25.30 13.83 0.23
N THR A 227 -25.43 15.10 -0.19
CA THR A 227 -26.21 16.13 0.52
C THR A 227 -27.18 16.84 -0.42
N GLY A 228 -28.21 17.48 0.14
CA GLY A 228 -29.03 18.48 -0.55
C GLY A 228 -28.67 19.92 -0.18
N ASP A 229 -27.76 20.10 0.79
CA ASP A 229 -27.37 21.42 1.28
C ASP A 229 -26.33 22.06 0.35
N GLN A 230 -26.30 23.39 0.31
CA GLN A 230 -25.18 24.11 -0.28
C GLN A 230 -23.95 23.96 0.63
N ILE A 231 -22.96 23.20 0.16
CA ILE A 231 -21.67 23.08 0.84
C ILE A 231 -20.82 24.28 0.46
N ASP A 232 -20.35 25.02 1.46
CA ASP A 232 -19.31 26.02 1.25
C ASP A 232 -17.93 25.33 1.18
N VAL A 233 -17.27 25.50 0.04
CA VAL A 233 -15.91 25.01 -0.24
C VAL A 233 -14.90 26.16 -0.29
N LYS A 234 -15.30 27.39 0.07
CA LYS A 234 -14.40 28.54 0.17
C LYS A 234 -13.26 28.25 1.15
N GLY A 235 -12.03 28.54 0.72
CA GLY A 235 -10.81 28.31 1.51
C GLY A 235 -10.24 26.88 1.42
N THR A 236 -10.80 26.01 0.55
CA THR A 236 -10.18 24.73 0.19
C THR A 236 -9.43 24.84 -1.14
N ASP A 237 -8.51 23.92 -1.39
CA ASP A 237 -7.78 23.81 -2.67
C ASP A 237 -8.65 23.21 -3.82
N LEU A 238 -9.94 23.00 -3.58
CA LEU A 238 -10.87 22.44 -4.55
C LEU A 238 -11.26 23.50 -5.60
N LYS A 239 -11.14 23.15 -6.88
CA LYS A 239 -11.59 24.01 -7.98
C LYS A 239 -12.81 23.39 -8.65
N GLU A 240 -13.85 24.19 -8.85
CA GLU A 240 -15.05 23.74 -9.54
C GLU A 240 -14.74 23.46 -11.01
N ILE A 241 -15.23 22.33 -11.52
CA ILE A 241 -15.11 21.96 -12.93
C ILE A 241 -16.48 21.74 -13.55
N THR A 242 -16.68 22.34 -14.72
CA THR A 242 -17.93 22.24 -15.47
C THR A 242 -17.95 21.04 -16.43
N LEU A 243 -16.77 20.61 -16.88
CA LEU A 243 -16.60 19.54 -17.86
C LEU A 243 -15.76 18.40 -17.29
N LEU A 244 -16.35 17.21 -17.26
CA LEU A 244 -15.66 15.96 -16.94
C LEU A 244 -15.87 15.01 -18.13
N SER A 245 -14.80 14.51 -18.72
CA SER A 245 -14.86 13.74 -19.99
C SER A 245 -15.74 12.49 -19.93
N TYR A 246 -15.96 11.94 -18.74
CA TYR A 246 -16.76 10.75 -18.45
C TYR A 246 -17.99 11.08 -17.57
N LYS A 247 -18.49 12.32 -17.64
CA LYS A 247 -19.64 12.77 -16.84
C LYS A 247 -20.87 11.86 -17.03
N ASP A 248 -21.12 11.45 -18.27
CA ASP A 248 -22.24 10.59 -18.66
C ASP A 248 -22.14 9.19 -18.00
N ASP A 249 -20.92 8.73 -17.72
CA ASP A 249 -20.67 7.41 -17.12
C ASP A 249 -20.61 7.44 -15.59
N LEU A 250 -20.84 8.60 -14.96
CA LEU A 250 -20.76 8.72 -13.50
C LEU A 250 -21.76 7.79 -12.79
N ASP A 251 -22.86 7.42 -13.44
CA ASP A 251 -23.88 6.52 -12.86
C ASP A 251 -23.39 5.09 -12.64
N HIS A 252 -22.31 4.69 -13.32
CA HIS A 252 -21.64 3.43 -13.05
C HIS A 252 -20.92 3.42 -11.69
N PHE A 253 -20.59 4.58 -11.12
CA PHE A 253 -20.00 4.68 -9.79
C PHE A 253 -21.09 4.77 -8.73
N GLU A 254 -21.45 3.61 -8.19
CA GLU A 254 -22.47 3.49 -7.16
C GLU A 254 -21.89 3.69 -5.76
N LYS A 255 -22.71 4.23 -4.86
CA LYS A 255 -22.40 4.21 -3.42
C LYS A 255 -22.21 2.78 -2.98
N TYR A 256 -21.16 2.52 -2.20
CA TYR A 256 -20.84 1.21 -1.62
C TYR A 256 -20.23 0.17 -2.57
N HIS A 257 -20.14 0.45 -3.88
CA HIS A 257 -19.46 -0.41 -4.85
C HIS A 257 -18.24 0.29 -5.40
N PHE A 258 -17.08 0.07 -4.78
CA PHE A 258 -15.84 0.67 -5.26
C PHE A 258 -15.47 0.06 -6.62
N ARG A 259 -15.60 0.86 -7.69
CA ARG A 259 -15.30 0.45 -9.06
C ARG A 259 -14.06 1.14 -9.60
N SER A 260 -13.31 0.42 -10.44
CA SER A 260 -12.28 0.98 -11.30
C SER A 260 -12.76 0.90 -12.74
N LEU A 261 -12.98 2.06 -13.35
CA LEU A 261 -13.38 2.16 -14.75
C LEU A 261 -12.19 2.69 -15.55
N THR A 262 -11.89 2.04 -16.67
CA THR A 262 -10.88 2.54 -17.61
C THR A 262 -11.57 3.12 -18.81
N PHE A 263 -11.18 4.32 -19.18
CA PHE A 263 -11.68 5.04 -20.32
C PHE A 263 -10.57 5.31 -21.33
N GLN A 264 -10.94 5.46 -22.60
CA GLN A 264 -10.09 6.01 -23.64
C GLN A 264 -10.62 7.39 -24.03
N VAL A 265 -9.77 8.42 -23.93
CA VAL A 265 -10.16 9.78 -24.32
C VAL A 265 -9.86 9.96 -25.81
N GLY A 266 -10.90 10.16 -26.61
CA GLY A 266 -10.75 10.43 -28.05
C GLY A 266 -10.37 11.89 -28.33
N ARG A 267 -10.00 12.20 -29.58
CA ARG A 267 -9.60 13.57 -30.03
C ARG A 267 -10.59 14.68 -29.70
N MET A 268 -11.87 14.36 -29.55
CA MET A 268 -12.94 15.31 -29.21
C MET A 268 -13.11 15.52 -27.70
N GLY A 269 -12.24 14.94 -26.85
CA GLY A 269 -12.26 15.11 -25.40
C GLY A 269 -13.31 14.28 -24.66
N LYS A 270 -14.15 13.52 -25.39
CA LYS A 270 -15.10 12.56 -24.81
C LYS A 270 -14.38 11.25 -24.46
N ALA A 271 -14.70 10.72 -23.29
CA ALA A 271 -14.14 9.46 -22.79
C ALA A 271 -15.07 8.30 -23.15
N GLU A 272 -14.53 7.23 -23.74
CA GLU A 272 -15.25 5.99 -24.04
C GLU A 272 -14.86 4.91 -23.02
N LEU A 273 -15.84 4.24 -22.42
CA LEU A 273 -15.60 3.20 -21.42
C LEU A 273 -15.01 1.94 -22.09
N LEU A 274 -13.80 1.56 -21.70
CA LEU A 274 -13.15 0.34 -22.18
C LEU A 274 -13.40 -0.86 -21.27
N THR A 275 -13.27 -0.66 -19.95
CA THR A 275 -13.38 -1.74 -18.98
C THR A 275 -14.04 -1.26 -17.69
N ASN A 276 -14.90 -2.13 -17.15
CA ASN A 276 -15.55 -1.94 -15.86
C ASN A 276 -15.12 -3.06 -14.92
N LYS A 277 -14.37 -2.72 -13.86
CA LYS A 277 -13.92 -3.69 -12.86
C LYS A 277 -14.43 -3.30 -11.48
N ARG A 278 -15.23 -4.18 -10.88
CA ARG A 278 -15.58 -4.09 -9.46
C ARG A 278 -14.39 -4.53 -8.61
N ILE A 279 -13.95 -3.69 -7.68
CA ILE A 279 -12.77 -3.99 -6.85
C ILE A 279 -13.19 -4.68 -5.54
N LYS A 280 -14.40 -4.42 -5.02
CA LYS A 280 -15.02 -5.08 -3.86
C LYS A 280 -16.56 -5.00 -3.95
#